data_AF-A0A7X4BP32-F1
#
_entry.id   AF-A0A7X4BP32-F1
#
_cell.length_a   1.000
_cell.length_b   1.000
_cell.length_c   1.000
_cell.angle_alpha   90.00
_cell.angle_beta   90.00
_cell.angle_gamma   90.00
#
_symmetry.space_group_name_H-M   'P 1'
#
loop_
_entity.id
_entity.type
_entity.pdbx_description
1 polymer ?
#
loop_
_entity_poly.entity_id
_entity_poly.type
_entity_poly.pdbx_seq_one_letter_code
_entity_poly.pdbx_strand_id
1 'polypeptide(L)' 'MHTTSQNILEAFNQLPEIEKHAIASEIIKQVALLEIPPLTDEALTEIADALFVEHDKTETEDAEAKPRRSLVS' A
#
# COMPACT_ATOMS: atom_id res chain seq x y z
N MET A 1 -7.04 2.67 -9.02
CA MET A 1 -6.16 2.32 -10.16
C MET A 1 -5.28 1.12 -9.78
N HIS A 2 -5.87 -0.07 -9.62
CA HIS A 2 -5.18 -1.28 -9.13
C HIS A 2 -4.85 -2.30 -10.23
N THR A 3 -5.31 -2.04 -11.46
CA THR A 3 -5.34 -2.99 -12.57
C THR A 3 -3.95 -3.37 -13.08
N THR A 4 -3.00 -2.45 -13.05
CA THR A 4 -1.66 -2.69 -13.62
C THR A 4 -0.86 -3.71 -12.80
N SER A 5 -0.85 -3.58 -11.46
CA SER A 5 -0.10 -4.48 -10.58
C SER A 5 -0.68 -5.89 -10.54
N GLN A 6 -2.02 -6.01 -10.58
CA GLN A 6 -2.71 -7.30 -10.64
C GLN A 6 -2.42 -8.03 -11.96
N ASN A 7 -2.45 -7.32 -13.09
CA ASN A 7 -2.12 -7.91 -14.40
C ASN A 7 -0.67 -8.41 -14.47
N ILE A 8 0.28 -7.68 -13.87
CA ILE A 8 1.69 -8.10 -13.80
C ILE A 8 1.85 -9.37 -12.96
N LEU A 9 1.19 -9.44 -11.80
CA LEU A 9 1.23 -10.62 -10.94
C LEU A 9 0.58 -11.84 -11.60
N GLU A 10 -0.54 -11.64 -12.30
CA GLU A 10 -1.21 -12.71 -13.02
C GLU A 10 -0.35 -13.24 -14.17
N ALA A 11 0.28 -12.35 -14.94
CA ALA A 11 1.24 -12.73 -15.98
C ALA A 11 2.43 -13.51 -15.41
N PHE A 12 3.00 -13.06 -14.28
CA PHE A 12 4.09 -13.76 -13.59
C PHE A 12 3.67 -15.17 -13.15
N ASN A 13 2.46 -15.34 -12.63
CA ASN A 13 1.97 -16.64 -12.15
C ASN A 13 1.81 -17.67 -13.27
N GLN A 14 1.58 -17.23 -14.51
CA GLN A 14 1.45 -18.09 -15.69
C GLN A 14 2.79 -18.52 -16.29
N LEU A 15 3.92 -17.97 -15.83
CA LEU A 15 5.24 -18.35 -16.34
C LEU A 15 5.65 -19.76 -15.90
N PRO A 16 6.49 -20.47 -16.67
CA PRO A 16 7.16 -21.67 -16.21
C PRO A 16 8.01 -21.42 -14.96
N GLU A 17 8.12 -22.42 -14.07
CA GLU A 17 8.89 -22.26 -12.82
C GLU A 17 10.34 -21.83 -13.02
N ILE A 18 10.98 -22.28 -14.12
CA ILE A 18 12.36 -21.87 -14.44
C ILE A 18 12.46 -20.36 -14.72
N GLU A 19 11.44 -19.77 -15.36
CA GLU A 19 11.39 -18.35 -15.66
C GLU A 19 11.04 -17.54 -14.41
N LYS A 20 10.12 -18.03 -13.57
CA LYS A 20 9.84 -17.43 -12.26
C LYS A 20 11.08 -17.36 -11.39
N HIS A 21 11.87 -18.44 -11.34
CA HIS A 21 13.13 -18.47 -10.60
C HIS A 21 14.16 -17.49 -11.14
N ALA A 22 14.28 -17.37 -12.47
CA ALA A 22 15.17 -16.41 -13.10
C ALA A 22 14.80 -14.96 -12.75
N ILE A 23 13.51 -14.63 -12.83
CA ILE A 23 12.98 -13.32 -12.46
C ILE A 23 13.19 -13.04 -10.97
N ALA A 24 12.87 -14.00 -10.10
CA ALA A 24 13.08 -13.86 -8.65
C ALA A 24 14.56 -13.63 -8.31
N SER A 25 15.48 -14.35 -8.97
CA SER A 25 16.93 -14.13 -8.80
C SER A 25 17.34 -12.72 -9.20
N GLU A 26 16.81 -12.19 -10.30
CA GLU A 26 17.14 -10.85 -10.76
C GLU A 26 16.56 -9.77 -9.84
N ILE A 27 15.33 -9.94 -9.37
CA ILE A 27 14.72 -9.06 -8.36
C ILE A 27 15.59 -9.03 -7.10
N ILE A 28 16.02 -10.19 -6.60
CA ILE A 28 16.86 -10.27 -5.39
C ILE A 28 18.20 -9.55 -5.61
N LYS A 29 18.84 -9.71 -6.77
CA LYS A 29 20.09 -8.98 -7.08
C LYS A 29 19.86 -7.48 -7.09
N GLN A 30 18.79 -7.02 -7.74
CA GLN A 30 18.47 -5.60 -7.80
C GLN A 30 18.12 -5.04 -6.42
N VAL A 31 17.36 -5.78 -5.62
CA VAL A 31 17.01 -5.40 -4.24
C VAL A 31 18.24 -5.38 -3.34
N ALA A 32 19.17 -6.30 -3.51
CA ALA A 32 20.43 -6.31 -2.76
C ALA A 32 21.34 -5.10 -3.10
N LEU A 33 21.14 -4.48 -4.25
CA LEU A 33 21.83 -3.25 -4.65
C LEU A 33 21.05 -1.98 -4.24
N LEU A 34 19.80 -2.12 -3.78
CA LEU A 34 19.06 -0.99 -3.23
C LEU A 34 19.58 -0.71 -1.83
N GLU A 35 20.15 0.49 -1.65
CA GLU A 35 20.39 1.05 -0.33
C GLU A 35 19.05 1.54 0.24
N ILE A 36 18.26 0.63 0.78
CA ILE A 36 17.08 1.00 1.55
C ILE A 36 17.59 1.56 2.88
N PRO A 37 17.35 2.85 3.18
CA PRO A 37 17.79 3.42 4.44
C PRO A 37 17.17 2.62 5.60
N PRO A 38 17.90 2.42 6.70
CA PRO A 38 17.35 1.71 7.85
C PRO A 38 16.08 2.41 8.31
N LEU A 39 15.01 1.62 8.49
CA LEU A 39 13.76 2.12 9.04
C LEU A 39 14.01 2.46 10.52
N THR A 40 13.98 3.75 10.86
CA THR A 40 14.18 4.21 12.23
C THR A 40 12.86 4.28 13.00
N ASP A 41 12.94 4.23 14.33
CA ASP A 41 11.78 4.35 15.21
C ASP A 41 11.09 5.72 15.04
N GLU A 42 11.87 6.77 14.77
CA GLU A 42 11.35 8.11 14.48
C GLU A 42 10.55 8.12 13.18
N ALA A 43 11.08 7.50 12.11
CA ALA A 43 10.38 7.40 10.83
C ALA A 43 9.07 6.60 10.96
N LEU A 44 9.06 5.55 11.78
CA LEU A 44 7.85 4.80 12.10
C LEU A 44 6.81 5.67 12.82
N THR A 45 7.26 6.48 13.78
CA THR A 45 6.39 7.38 14.55
C THR A 45 5.79 8.46 13.65
N GLU A 46 6.60 9.10 12.81
CA GLU A 46 6.14 10.12 11.86
C GLU A 46 5.10 9.56 10.86
N ILE A 47 5.34 8.35 10.34
CA ILE A 47 4.38 7.68 9.46
C ILE A 47 3.08 7.37 10.20
N ALA A 48 3.16 6.88 11.44
CA ALA A 48 1.99 6.59 12.24
C ALA A 48 1.15 7.85 12.50
N ASP A 49 1.79 8.95 12.89
CA ASP A 49 1.12 10.24 13.11
C ASP A 49 0.42 10.74 11.84
N ALA A 50 1.08 10.64 10.68
CA ALA A 50 0.50 11.01 9.40
C ALA A 50 -0.75 10.18 9.07
N LEU A 51 -0.71 8.86 9.32
CA LEU A 51 -1.86 7.97 9.14
C LEU A 51 -3.01 8.32 10.09
N PHE A 52 -2.73 8.61 11.36
CA PHE A 52 -3.77 9.04 12.31
C PHE A 52 -4.46 10.33 11.87
N VAL A 53 -3.70 11.33 11.41
CA VAL A 53 -4.27 12.59 10.90
C VAL A 53 -5.14 12.37 9.67
N GLU A 54 -4.69 11.51 8.73
CA GLU A 54 -5.50 11.15 7.57
C GLU A 54 -6.80 10.47 7.98
N HIS A 55 -6.73 9.53 8.90
CA HIS A 55 -7.89 8.81 9.41
C HIS A 55 -8.89 9.74 10.12
N ASP A 56 -8.43 10.64 10.99
CA ASP A 56 -9.27 11.65 11.67
C ASP A 56 -10.00 12.54 10.65
N LYS A 57 -9.30 12.94 9.59
CA LYS A 57 -9.91 13.72 8.51
C LYS A 57 -11.00 12.93 7.80
N THR A 58 -10.75 11.66 7.46
CA THR A 58 -11.77 10.81 6.83
C THR A 58 -12.97 10.55 7.73
N GLU A 59 -12.78 10.40 9.03
CA GLU A 59 -13.88 10.23 10.00
C GLU A 59 -14.71 11.51 10.13
N THR A 60 -14.04 12.67 10.16
CA THR A 60 -14.72 13.96 10.16
C THR A 60 -15.53 14.16 8.88
N GLU A 61 -14.97 13.82 7.72
CA GLU A 61 -15.68 13.88 6.44
C GLU A 61 -16.89 12.92 6.40
N ASP A 62 -16.78 11.72 6.96
CA ASP A 62 -17.92 10.77 7.05
C ASP A 62 -18.98 11.24 8.06
N ALA A 63 -18.57 11.82 9.18
CA ALA A 63 -19.47 12.42 10.17
C ALA A 63 -20.24 13.63 9.60
N GLU A 64 -19.55 14.50 8.85
CA GLU A 64 -20.13 15.68 8.19
C GLU A 64 -20.97 15.30 6.95
N ALA A 65 -20.61 14.22 6.23
CA ALA A 65 -21.40 13.65 5.14
C ALA A 65 -22.72 13.02 5.62
N LYS A 66 -22.89 12.89 6.94
CA LYS A 66 -24.10 12.35 7.58
C LYS A 66 -24.96 13.44 8.24
N PRO A 67 -25.54 14.46 7.54
CA PRO A 67 -26.52 15.33 8.16
C PRO A 67 -27.96 14.81 7.95
N ARG A 68 -28.65 14.58 9.07
CA ARG A 68 -30.12 14.75 9.25
C ARG A 68 -31.06 13.86 8.41
N ARG A 69 -31.08 12.55 8.63
CA ARG A 69 -32.20 11.69 8.18
C ARG A 69 -33.02 11.07 9.32
N SER A 70 -33.03 11.69 10.50
CA SER A 70 -33.75 11.15 11.67
C SER A 70 -34.65 12.15 12.41
N LEU A 71 -35.00 13.30 11.83
CA LEU A 71 -35.92 14.25 12.46
C LEU A 71 -36.95 14.80 11.45
N VAL A 72 -37.85 13.96 10.96
CA VAL A 72 -39.24 14.34 10.65
C VAL A 72 -40.12 13.14 10.99
N SER A 73 -40.97 13.32 12.00
CA SER A 73 -42.08 12.43 12.40
C SER A 73 -43.21 12.42 11.39
#